data_AF-A0A0C2C763-F1
#
_entry.id   AF-A0A0C2C763-F1
#
_cell.length_a   1.000
_cell.length_b   1.000
_cell.length_c   1.000
_cell.angle_alpha   90.00
_cell.angle_beta   90.00
_cell.angle_gamma   90.00
#
_symmetry.space_group_name_H-M   'P 1'
#
loop_
_entity.id
_entity.type
_entity.pdbx_description
1 polymer ?
#
loop_
_entity_poly.entity_id
_entity_poly.type
_entity_poly.pdbx_seq_one_letter_code
_entity_poly.pdbx_strand_id
1 'polypeptide(L)'
;MYAETFMDFFTIAVERMFEKDPDIKAKKDEKFEKQCPIRLKIFEDHLKKNGGENFVLWYDLVAVAVLSMVEETKADLLQDFPDLRNYYMNMRNLPEIKDYVAQSWPPAATDQTDQADQD
;
A
#
# COMPACT_ATOMS: atom_id res chain seq x y z
N MET A 1 15.52 -10.24 3.09
CA MET A 1 14.53 -11.12 2.40
C MET A 1 13.24 -10.33 2.16
N TYR A 2 12.40 -10.70 1.18
CA TYR A 2 11.15 -9.97 0.85
C TYR A 2 10.28 -9.68 2.09
N ALA A 3 10.09 -10.68 2.95
CA ALA A 3 9.34 -10.54 4.20
C ALA A 3 9.92 -9.50 5.16
N GLU A 4 11.25 -9.41 5.28
CA GLU A 4 11.91 -8.39 6.12
C GLU A 4 11.72 -7.00 5.53
N THR A 5 11.87 -6.85 4.20
CA THR A 5 11.62 -5.57 3.52
C THR A 5 10.19 -5.10 3.71
N PHE A 6 9.25 -6.04 3.68
CA PHE A 6 7.84 -5.80 3.92
C PHE A 6 7.55 -5.37 5.36
N MET A 7 8.05 -6.11 6.35
CA MET A 7 7.87 -5.79 7.78
C MET A 7 8.51 -4.45 8.15
N ASP A 8 9.67 -4.14 7.58
CA ASP A 8 10.29 -2.84 7.73
C ASP A 8 9.42 -1.72 7.13
N PHE A 9 8.85 -1.92 5.93
CA PHE A 9 7.96 -0.94 5.28
C PHE A 9 6.73 -0.68 6.15
N PHE A 10 6.10 -1.75 6.64
CA PHE A 10 4.99 -1.66 7.60
C PHE A 10 5.39 -0.88 8.85
N THR A 11 6.57 -1.17 9.42
CA THR A 11 7.05 -0.53 10.65
C THR A 11 7.23 0.97 10.45
N ILE A 12 7.93 1.40 9.38
CA ILE A 12 8.14 2.84 9.13
C ILE A 12 6.83 3.57 8.83
N ALA A 13 5.84 2.90 8.22
CA ALA A 13 4.53 3.46 7.94
C ALA A 13 3.69 3.63 9.23
N VAL A 14 3.59 2.58 10.06
CA VAL A 14 2.84 2.65 11.32
C VAL A 14 3.48 3.64 12.29
N GLU A 15 4.81 3.62 12.41
CA GLU A 15 5.53 4.53 13.30
C GLU A 15 5.26 5.99 12.98
N ARG A 16 5.16 6.38 11.69
CA ARG A 16 4.82 7.77 11.28
C ARG A 16 3.34 8.09 11.49
N MET A 17 2.45 7.14 11.14
CA MET A 17 1.01 7.39 11.14
C MET A 17 0.49 7.65 12.54
N PHE A 18 0.95 6.87 13.52
CA PHE A 18 0.48 6.93 14.89
C PHE A 18 1.35 7.78 15.83
N GLU A 19 2.39 8.44 15.31
CA GLU A 19 3.14 9.41 16.10
C GLU A 19 2.31 10.67 16.37
N LYS A 20 2.31 11.11 17.63
CA LYS A 20 1.55 12.26 18.11
C LYS A 20 2.43 13.48 18.36
N ASP A 21 3.71 13.27 18.66
CA ASP A 21 4.65 14.36 18.82
C ASP A 21 5.02 14.96 17.45
N PRO A 22 4.82 16.26 17.20
CA PRO A 22 5.02 16.86 15.89
C PRO A 22 6.49 16.85 15.43
N ASP A 23 7.44 17.01 16.35
CA ASP A 23 8.87 17.05 16.02
C ASP A 23 9.41 15.64 15.70
N ILE A 24 8.92 14.63 16.42
CA ILE A 24 9.23 13.23 16.12
C ILE A 24 8.56 12.80 14.83
N LYS A 25 7.30 13.22 14.59
CA LYS A 25 6.55 12.90 13.38
C LYS A 25 7.24 13.43 12.12
N ALA A 26 7.71 14.67 12.13
CA ALA A 26 8.44 15.25 11.00
C ALA A 26 9.69 14.43 10.61
N LYS A 27 10.46 13.93 11.60
CA LYS A 27 11.62 13.06 11.35
C LYS A 27 11.22 11.70 10.77
N LYS A 28 10.10 11.14 11.24
CA LYS A 28 9.56 9.87 10.73
C LYS A 28 9.01 10.03 9.31
N ASP A 29 8.38 11.16 8.99
CA ASP A 29 7.96 11.51 7.63
C ASP A 29 9.18 11.60 6.69
N GLU A 30 10.24 12.31 7.09
CA GLU A 30 11.47 12.40 6.27
C GLU A 30 12.10 11.01 6.02
N LYS A 31 12.15 10.16 7.06
CA LYS A 31 12.63 8.77 6.94
C LYS A 31 11.75 7.98 5.97
N PHE A 32 10.43 8.14 6.06
CA PHE A 32 9.48 7.46 5.19
C PHE A 32 9.66 7.89 3.73
N GLU A 33 9.70 9.19 3.44
CA GLU A 33 9.88 9.70 2.07
C GLU A 33 11.17 9.18 1.41
N LYS A 34 12.25 9.03 2.17
CA LYS A 34 13.51 8.47 1.68
C LYS A 34 13.45 6.95 1.43
N GLN A 35 12.74 6.21 2.27
CA GLN A 35 12.77 4.75 2.29
C GLN A 35 11.64 4.10 1.49
N CYS A 36 10.49 4.76 1.39
CA CYS A 36 9.31 4.31 0.68
C CYS A 36 9.62 3.89 -0.76
N PRO A 37 10.19 4.76 -1.64
CA PRO A 37 10.42 4.39 -3.03
C PRO A 37 11.38 3.20 -3.20
N ILE A 38 12.39 3.09 -2.32
CA ILE A 38 13.35 1.97 -2.33
C ILE A 38 12.63 0.65 -2.04
N ARG A 39 11.74 0.65 -1.04
CA ARG A 39 11.00 -0.55 -0.62
C ARG A 39 9.94 -0.95 -1.63
N LEU A 40 9.19 0.02 -2.17
CA LEU A 40 8.22 -0.23 -3.24
C LEU A 40 8.90 -0.83 -4.47
N LYS A 41 10.10 -0.35 -4.84
CA LYS A 41 10.89 -0.94 -5.94
C LYS A 41 11.25 -2.41 -5.68
N ILE A 42 11.60 -2.78 -4.45
CA ILE A 42 11.88 -4.17 -4.09
C ILE A 42 10.63 -5.04 -4.22
N PHE A 43 9.46 -4.52 -3.84
CA PHE A 43 8.19 -5.24 -4.02
C PHE A 43 7.92 -5.45 -5.50
N GLU A 44 7.96 -4.39 -6.29
CA GLU A 44 7.80 -4.42 -7.75
C GLU A 44 8.70 -5.47 -8.43
N ASP A 45 9.99 -5.50 -8.09
CA ASP A 45 10.94 -6.45 -8.68
C ASP A 45 10.64 -7.89 -8.27
N HIS A 46 10.17 -8.10 -7.04
CA HIS A 46 9.78 -9.42 -6.56
C HIS A 46 8.47 -9.90 -7.17
N LEU A 47 7.48 -9.01 -7.38
CA LEU A 47 6.24 -9.31 -8.10
C LEU A 47 6.54 -9.76 -9.52
N LYS A 48 7.40 -9.00 -10.23
CA LYS A 48 7.85 -9.31 -11.60
C LYS A 48 8.53 -10.66 -11.68
N LYS A 49 9.39 -10.97 -10.70
CA LYS A 49 10.06 -12.26 -10.62
C LYS A 49 9.08 -13.45 -10.47
N ASN A 50 7.93 -13.23 -9.86
CA ASN A 50 6.91 -14.26 -9.60
C ASN A 50 5.77 -14.26 -10.64
N GLY A 51 5.99 -13.69 -11.83
CA GLY A 51 4.99 -13.70 -12.91
C GLY A 51 3.83 -12.73 -12.71
N GLY A 52 3.90 -11.85 -11.70
CA GLY A 52 2.87 -10.83 -11.47
C GLY A 52 1.60 -11.33 -10.77
N GLU A 53 1.55 -12.60 -10.38
CA GLU A 53 0.29 -13.20 -9.92
C GLU A 53 0.07 -13.01 -8.42
N ASN A 54 1.02 -13.36 -7.54
CA ASN A 54 0.88 -13.23 -6.07
C ASN A 54 2.24 -13.30 -5.32
N PHE A 55 2.30 -12.73 -4.13
CA PHE A 55 3.35 -12.84 -3.10
C PHE A 55 2.93 -13.77 -1.94
N VAL A 56 2.61 -15.05 -2.19
CA VAL A 56 2.23 -16.02 -1.13
C VAL A 56 1.07 -15.54 -0.20
N LEU A 57 -0.16 -15.95 -0.53
CA LEU A 57 -1.47 -15.71 0.13
C LEU A 57 -1.55 -14.86 1.42
N TRP A 58 -0.88 -15.22 2.53
CA TRP A 58 -1.00 -14.42 3.75
C TRP A 58 -0.17 -13.12 3.70
N TYR A 59 1.01 -13.16 3.08
CA TYR A 59 1.83 -11.95 2.89
C TYR A 59 1.17 -10.99 1.92
N ASP A 60 0.46 -11.51 0.92
CA ASP A 60 -0.33 -10.71 -0.01
C ASP A 60 -1.43 -9.91 0.70
N LEU A 61 -2.19 -10.55 1.59
CA LEU A 61 -3.24 -9.90 2.35
C LEU A 61 -2.69 -8.81 3.26
N VAL A 62 -1.55 -9.06 3.93
CA VAL A 62 -0.90 -8.02 4.74
C VAL A 62 -0.39 -6.89 3.84
N ALA A 63 0.20 -7.19 2.68
CA ALA A 63 0.65 -6.16 1.74
C ALA A 63 -0.46 -5.22 1.30
N VAL A 64 -1.59 -5.80 0.90
CA VAL A 64 -2.74 -5.04 0.43
C VAL A 64 -3.35 -4.21 1.56
N ALA A 65 -3.40 -4.73 2.80
CA ALA A 65 -3.86 -3.99 3.96
C ALA A 65 -2.96 -2.80 4.30
N VAL A 66 -1.63 -2.98 4.25
CA VAL A 66 -0.67 -1.90 4.52
C VAL A 66 -0.73 -0.84 3.43
N LEU A 67 -0.82 -1.25 2.15
CA LEU A 67 -1.00 -0.30 1.04
C LEU A 67 -2.27 0.52 1.21
N SER A 68 -3.39 -0.11 1.54
CA SER A 68 -4.66 0.59 1.80
C SER A 68 -4.54 1.61 2.93
N MET A 69 -3.90 1.24 4.03
CA MET A 69 -3.72 2.13 5.19
C MET A 69 -2.80 3.32 4.86
N VAL A 70 -1.76 3.12 4.06
CA VAL A 70 -0.84 4.21 3.67
C VAL A 70 -1.49 5.15 2.66
N GLU A 71 -2.25 4.59 1.70
CA GLU A 71 -2.97 5.34 0.67
C GLU A 71 -3.92 6.39 1.26
N GLU A 72 -4.57 6.10 2.41
CA GLU A 72 -5.41 7.06 3.15
C GLU A 72 -4.69 8.38 3.48
N THR A 73 -3.37 8.34 3.62
CA THR A 73 -2.54 9.51 3.94
C THR A 73 -1.73 10.02 2.75
N LYS A 74 -1.70 9.28 1.65
CA LYS A 74 -0.91 9.56 0.45
C LYS A 74 -1.63 9.00 -0.78
N ALA A 75 -2.58 9.76 -1.31
CA ALA A 75 -3.43 9.33 -2.43
C ALA A 75 -2.65 9.04 -3.73
N ASP A 76 -1.47 9.64 -3.90
CA ASP A 76 -0.57 9.43 -5.04
C ASP A 76 0.40 8.25 -4.85
N LEU A 77 0.25 7.45 -3.78
CA LEU A 77 1.18 6.38 -3.38
C LEU A 77 1.58 5.44 -4.53
N LEU A 78 0.62 5.08 -5.39
CA LEU A 78 0.79 4.07 -6.43
C LEU A 78 0.86 4.65 -7.85
N GLN A 79 0.87 5.98 -8.02
CA GLN A 79 0.77 6.63 -9.33
C GLN A 79 1.92 6.22 -10.29
N ASP A 80 3.13 6.09 -9.75
CA ASP A 80 4.36 5.81 -10.51
C ASP A 80 4.66 4.29 -10.58
N PHE A 81 3.79 3.45 -10.01
CA PHE A 81 3.98 2.00 -9.88
C PHE A 81 2.77 1.24 -10.46
N PRO A 82 2.58 1.23 -11.79
CA PRO A 82 1.37 0.68 -12.42
C PRO A 82 1.17 -0.82 -12.19
N ASP A 83 2.24 -1.61 -12.12
CA ASP A 83 2.12 -3.05 -11.87
C ASP A 83 1.71 -3.31 -10.41
N LEU A 84 2.31 -2.60 -9.44
CA LEU A 84 1.89 -2.64 -8.04
C LEU A 84 0.46 -2.12 -7.83
N ARG A 85 0.06 -1.08 -8.57
CA ARG A 85 -1.32 -0.57 -8.59
C ARG A 85 -2.28 -1.64 -9.09
N ASN A 86 -1.96 -2.32 -10.20
CA ASN A 86 -2.77 -3.40 -10.73
C ASN A 86 -2.88 -4.56 -9.74
N TYR A 87 -1.76 -4.96 -9.12
CA TYR A 87 -1.75 -5.96 -8.06
C TYR A 87 -2.65 -5.55 -6.89
N TYR A 88 -2.52 -4.32 -6.39
CA TYR A 88 -3.33 -3.80 -5.29
C TYR A 88 -4.83 -3.85 -5.62
N MET A 89 -5.22 -3.43 -6.82
CA MET A 89 -6.61 -3.48 -7.28
C MET A 89 -7.10 -4.92 -7.50
N ASN A 90 -6.29 -5.80 -8.08
CA ASN A 90 -6.64 -7.20 -8.31
C ASN A 90 -6.89 -7.93 -6.99
N MET A 91 -6.01 -7.72 -6.01
CA MET A 91 -6.15 -8.31 -4.68
C MET A 91 -7.42 -7.84 -3.98
N ARG A 92 -7.70 -6.53 -3.99
CA ARG A 92 -8.95 -5.97 -3.43
C ARG A 92 -10.21 -6.52 -4.10
N ASN A 93 -10.10 -7.00 -5.34
CA ASN A 93 -11.20 -7.54 -6.14
C ASN A 93 -11.23 -9.09 -6.21
N LEU A 94 -10.41 -9.79 -5.43
CA LEU A 94 -10.47 -11.25 -5.36
C LEU A 94 -11.88 -11.70 -4.91
N PRO A 95 -12.51 -12.67 -5.61
CA PRO A 95 -13.88 -13.12 -5.31
C PRO A 95 -14.11 -13.48 -3.84
N GLU A 96 -13.08 -14.01 -3.17
CA GLU A 96 -13.12 -14.48 -1.80
C GLU A 96 -13.14 -13.35 -0.76
N ILE A 97 -12.64 -12.16 -1.08
CA ILE A 97 -12.50 -11.05 -0.11
C ILE A 97 -13.15 -9.73 -0.54
N LYS A 98 -13.53 -9.58 -1.83
CA LYS A 98 -14.02 -8.31 -2.39
C LYS A 98 -15.20 -7.70 -1.63
N ASP A 99 -16.13 -8.54 -1.15
CA ASP A 99 -17.32 -8.06 -0.43
C ASP A 99 -16.92 -7.50 0.95
N TYR A 100 -15.98 -8.16 1.61
CA TYR A 100 -15.44 -7.69 2.89
C TYR A 100 -14.64 -6.39 2.72
N VAL A 101 -13.79 -6.32 1.69
CA VAL A 101 -12.99 -5.12 1.38
C VAL A 101 -13.91 -3.94 1.07
N ALA A 102 -14.92 -4.12 0.21
CA ALA A 102 -15.87 -3.06 -0.13
C ALA A 102 -16.66 -2.54 1.08
N GLN A 103 -16.96 -3.41 2.04
CA GLN A 103 -17.69 -3.03 3.25
C GLN A 103 -16.81 -2.42 4.35
N SER A 104 -15.58 -2.88 4.48
CA SER A 104 -14.80 -2.70 5.72
C SER A 104 -13.52 -1.89 5.53
N TRP A 105 -13.08 -1.64 4.29
CA TRP A 105 -11.84 -0.93 4.01
C TRP A 105 -12.11 0.45 3.40
N PRO A 106 -11.20 1.42 3.56
CA PRO A 106 -11.27 2.70 2.85
C PRO A 106 -11.27 2.47 1.33
N PRO A 107 -11.96 3.33 0.54
CA PRO A 107 -11.93 3.24 -0.92
C PRO A 107 -10.51 3.43 -1.45
N ALA A 108 -10.17 2.76 -2.55
CA ALA A 108 -8.89 3.02 -3.21
C ALA A 108 -8.90 4.44 -3.79
N ALA A 109 -7.74 5.11 -3.88
CA ALA A 109 -7.68 6.49 -4.36
C ALA A 109 -8.24 6.66 -5.79
N THR A 110 -8.23 5.57 -6.57
CA THR A 110 -8.75 5.53 -7.94
C THR A 110 -10.27 5.50 -8.03
N ASP A 111 -10.96 5.08 -6.97
CA ASP A 111 -12.43 5.04 -6.91
C ASP A 111 -13.01 6.44 -6.62
N GLN A 112 -12.20 7.37 -6.10
CA GLN A 112 -12.65 8.73 -5.77
C GLN A 112 -12.70 9.68 -6.98
N THR A 113 -11.91 9.42 -8.02
CA THR A 113 -11.93 10.22 -9.26
C THR A 113 -13.24 10.07 -10.04
N ASP A 114 -13.91 8.93 -9.98
CA ASP A 114 -15.17 8.70 -10.71
C ASP A 114 -16.39 9.25 -9.97
N GLN A 115 -16.26 9.62 -8.70
CA GLN A 115 -17.35 10.11 -7.86
C GLN A 115 -17.43 11.65 -7.81
N ALA A 116 -16.34 12.36 -8.10
CA ALA A 116 -16.27 13.83 -8.09
C ALA A 116 -16.87 14.51 -9.33
N ASP A 117 -17.15 13.74 -10.39
CA ASP A 117 -17.73 14.23 -11.66
C ASP A 117 -19.26 14.06 -11.74
N GLN A 118 -19.95 13.75 -10.63
CA GLN A 118 -21.41 13.55 -10.59
C GLN A 118 -22.21 14.53 -9.71
N ASP A 119 -21.58 15.58 -9.18
CA ASP A 119 -22.27 16.66 -8.43
C ASP A 119 -22.21 18.03 -9.14
#